data_AF-A0A1G7PEI8-F1
#
_entry.id   AF-A0A1G7PEI8-F1
#
_cell.length_a   1.000
_cell.length_b   1.000
_cell.length_c   1.000
_cell.angle_alpha   90.00
_cell.angle_beta   90.00
_cell.angle_gamma   90.00
#
_symmetry.space_group_name_H-M   'P 1'
#
loop_
_entity.id
_entity.type
_entity.pdbx_description
1 polymer ?
#
loop_
_entity_poly.entity_id
_entity_poly.type
_entity_poly.pdbx_seq_one_letter_code
_entity_poly.pdbx_strand_id
1 'polypeptide(L)' 'MAGNFYSVACPDCENEQIVFGKAATEVACAVCGHQLATPTGGEAAIEGEITDTVEAR' A
#
# COMPACT_ATOMS: atom_id res chain seq x y z
N MET A 1 4.70 -10.49 14.65
CA MET A 1 3.72 -10.80 13.58
C MET A 1 4.29 -10.32 12.26
N ALA A 2 4.28 -11.17 11.23
CA ALA A 2 4.65 -10.77 9.87
C ALA A 2 3.69 -9.66 9.37
N GLY A 3 4.16 -8.80 8.45
CA GLY A 3 3.27 -7.89 7.74
C GLY A 3 2.55 -8.61 6.60
N ASN A 4 1.37 -8.13 6.23
CA ASN A 4 0.63 -8.62 5.07
C ASN A 4 0.90 -7.73 3.85
N PHE A 5 0.58 -8.24 2.67
CA PHE A 5 0.52 -7.45 1.45
C PHE A 5 -0.93 -7.08 1.17
N TYR A 6 -1.16 -5.86 0.73
CA TYR A 6 -2.48 -5.32 0.42
C TYR A 6 -2.51 -4.89 -1.03
N SER A 7 -3.57 -5.24 -1.76
CA SER A 7 -3.90 -4.60 -3.03
C SER A 7 -4.61 -3.28 -2.72
N VAL A 8 -4.06 -2.18 -3.20
CA VAL A 8 -4.55 -0.82 -2.93
C VAL A 8 -4.88 -0.14 -4.25
N ALA A 9 -6.10 0.36 -4.38
CA ALA A 9 -6.52 1.20 -5.48
C ALA A 9 -6.15 2.66 -5.19
N CYS A 10 -5.38 3.27 -6.09
CA CYS A 10 -4.98 4.66 -5.99
C CYS A 10 -6.20 5.60 -6.16
N PRO A 11 -6.42 6.56 -5.24
CA PRO A 11 -7.59 7.44 -5.30
C PRO A 11 -7.56 8.43 -6.48
N ASP A 12 -6.38 8.70 -7.05
CA ASP A 12 -6.21 9.72 -8.09
C ASP A 12 -6.28 9.18 -9.52
N CYS A 13 -5.81 7.95 -9.74
CA CYS A 13 -5.67 7.37 -11.09
C CYS A 13 -6.22 5.96 -11.22
N GLU A 14 -6.90 5.46 -10.18
CA GLU A 14 -7.55 4.14 -10.13
C GLU A 14 -6.58 2.96 -10.35
N ASN A 15 -5.27 3.21 -10.35
CA ASN A 15 -4.28 2.17 -10.49
C ASN A 15 -4.25 1.28 -9.24
N GLU A 16 -4.40 -0.03 -9.44
CA GLU A 16 -4.21 -1.03 -8.39
C GLU A 16 -2.72 -1.35 -8.22
N GLN A 17 -2.25 -1.31 -6.97
CA GLN A 17 -0.87 -1.60 -6.62
C GLN A 17 -0.79 -2.43 -5.33
N ILE A 18 0.11 -3.42 -5.33
CA ILE A 18 0.39 -4.19 -4.12
C ILE A 18 1.37 -3.41 -3.24
N VAL A 19 0.97 -3.17 -1.99
CA VAL A 19 1.75 -2.45 -0.98
C VAL A 19 1.99 -3.36 0.23
N PHE A 20 3.18 -3.30 0.81
CA PHE A 20 3.47 -4.02 2.04
C PHE A 20 2.95 -3.25 3.25
N GLY A 21 2.13 -3.91 4.08
CA GLY A 21 1.49 -3.32 5.26
C GLY A 21 2.42 -2.80 6.34
N LYS A 22 3.71 -3.17 6.30
CA LYS A 22 4.75 -2.64 7.19
C LYS A 22 5.88 -2.00 6.40
N ALA A 23 5.53 -1.24 5.36
CA ALA A 23 6.50 -0.48 4.58
C ALA A 23 7.36 0.37 5.52
N ALA A 24 8.69 0.27 5.38
CA ALA A 24 9.66 1.06 6.13
C ALA A 24 10.04 2.36 5.43
N THR A 25 9.55 2.55 4.20
CA THR A 25 9.74 3.73 3.37
C THR A 25 8.41 4.19 2.80
N GLU A 26 8.35 5.43 2.35
CA GLU A 26 7.21 5.94 1.61
C GLU A 26 7.06 5.16 0.29
N VAL A 27 5.83 4.80 -0.05
CA VAL A 27 5.51 4.11 -1.31
C VAL A 27 4.63 5.03 -2.14
N ALA A 28 5.11 5.36 -3.33
CA ALA A 28 4.37 6.15 -4.31
C ALA A 28 3.73 5.25 -5.37
N CYS A 29 2.55 5.66 -5.84
CA CYS A 29 1.86 5.07 -6.96
C CYS A 29 2.79 5.08 -8.18
N ALA A 30 2.96 3.91 -8.80
CA ALA A 30 3.86 3.76 -9.96
C ALA A 30 3.37 4.51 -11.22
N VAL A 31 2.10 4.94 -11.24
CA VAL A 31 1.49 5.61 -12.39
C VAL A 31 1.51 7.13 -12.23
N CYS A 32 0.95 7.66 -11.13
CA CYS A 32 0.80 9.11 -10.94
C CYS A 32 1.75 9.71 -9.89
N GLY A 33 2.45 8.89 -9.11
CA GLY A 33 3.34 9.35 -8.04
C GLY A 33 2.63 9.75 -6.74
N HIS A 34 1.31 9.59 -6.64
CA HIS A 34 0.56 9.80 -5.39
C HIS A 34 1.12 8.92 -4.26
N GLN A 35 1.21 9.44 -3.05
CA GLN A 35 1.72 8.69 -1.90
C GLN A 35 0.68 7.68 -1.41
N LEU A 36 0.93 6.38 -1.62
CA LEU A 36 0.02 5.29 -1.24
C LEU A 36 0.32 4.72 0.15
N ALA A 37 1.56 4.83 0.64
CA ALA A 37 1.90 4.35 1.98
C ALA A 37 2.91 5.25 2.68
N THR A 38 2.69 5.48 3.98
CA THR A 38 3.57 6.26 4.86
C THR A 38 4.02 5.40 6.06
N PRO A 39 5.32 5.28 6.34
CA PRO A 39 5.81 4.47 7.45
C PRO A 39 5.48 5.13 8.81
N THR A 40 4.94 4.38 9.77
CA THR A 40 4.56 4.88 11.11
C THR A 40 5.32 4.23 12.27
N GLY A 41 6.33 3.39 11.97
CA GLY A 41 7.08 2.57 12.96
C GLY A 41 6.44 1.21 13.26
N GLY A 42 5.21 0.98 12.80
CA GLY A 42 4.51 -0.31 12.85
C GLY A 42 3.89 -0.63 11.49
N GLU A 43 2.56 -0.64 11.45
CA GLU A 43 1.82 -0.75 10.19
C GLU A 43 1.86 0.59 9.44
N ALA A 44 2.21 0.54 8.16
CA ALA A 44 2.20 1.72 7.32
C ALA A 44 0.77 2.26 7.21
N ALA A 45 0.64 3.58 7.23
CA ALA A 45 -0.62 4.23 6.90
C ALA A 45 -0.81 4.14 5.38
N ILE A 46 -1.87 3.45 4.93
CA ILE A 46 -2.19 3.27 3.52
C ILE A 46 -3.24 4.30 3.11
N GLU A 47 -2.94 5.07 2.08
CA GLU A 47 -3.83 6.04 1.45
C GLU A 47 -4.41 5.44 0.17
N GLY A 48 -5.70 5.13 0.18
CA GLY A 48 -6.41 4.48 -0.92
C GLY A 48 -7.37 3.39 -0.42
N GLU A 49 -8.12 2.80 -1.35
CA GLU A 49 -9.03 1.69 -1.02
C GLU A 49 -8.26 0.37 -1.04
N ILE A 50 -8.30 -0.39 0.05
CA ILE A 50 -7.74 -1.75 0.09
C ILE A 50 -8.76 -2.70 -0.54
N THR A 51 -8.46 -3.19 -1.75
CA THR A 51 -9.34 -4.08 -2.50
C THR A 51 -9.19 -5.54 -2.07
N ASP A 52 -7.97 -5.95 -1.72
CA ASP A 52 -7.67 -7.33 -1.32
C ASP A 52 -6.48 -7.41 -0.34
N THR A 53 -6.43 -8.48 0.44
CA THR A 53 -5.22 -8.86 1.20
C THR A 53 -4.55 -10.03 0.50
N VAL A 54 -3.34 -9.82 0.00
CA VAL A 54 -2.60 -10.84 -0.75
C VAL A 54 -1.96 -11.80 0.25
N GLU A 55 -2.54 -13.00 0.37
CA GLU A 55 -1.96 -14.08 1.16
C GLU A 55 -0.73 -14.67 0.42
N ALA A 56 0.43 -14.62 1.07
CA ALA A 56 1.60 -15.34 0.60
C ALA A 56 1.35 -16.84 0.78
N ARG A 57 1.17 -17.55 -0.34
CA ARG A 57 1.09 -19.02 -0.38
C ARG A 57 2.43 -19.67 -0.11
#